data_AF-A0A6A6ELB3-F1
#
_entry.id   AF-A0A6A6ELB3-F1
#
_cell.length_a   1.000
_cell.length_b   1.000
_cell.length_c   1.000
_cell.angle_alpha   90.00
_cell.angle_beta   90.00
_cell.angle_gamma   90.00
#
_symmetry.space_group_name_H-M   'P 1'
#
loop_
_entity.id
_entity.type
_entity.pdbx_description
1 polymer ?
#
loop_
_entity_poly.entity_id
_entity_poly.type
_entity_poly.pdbx_seq_one_letter_code
_entity_poly.pdbx_strand_id
1 'polypeptide(L)'
;MAPLRRKPTSFFLFLLPKTLVFFSTVIFLAYLILRAYFIASGHLPSPLGNTPPLTAEGNGNVKTLVYLTYWKSLDGLHQFTHNETPMKGWMWWDRGATCELKHVEVMHEAYVVEPGDWENIFHNFGPFTISNTKVAVEHECQEERKEGEEESQA
;
A
#
# COMPACT_ATOMS: atom_id res chain seq x y z
N MET A 1 -47.62 17.55 -20.62
CA MET A 1 -47.29 16.11 -20.60
C MET A 1 -46.51 15.82 -21.88
N ALA A 2 -45.19 15.70 -21.81
CA ALA A 2 -44.30 15.59 -22.98
C ALA A 2 -43.63 14.19 -23.01
N PRO A 3 -43.41 13.57 -24.18
CA PRO A 3 -42.90 12.20 -24.25
C PRO A 3 -41.38 12.10 -24.04
N LEU A 4 -40.97 11.10 -23.27
CA LEU A 4 -39.57 10.78 -22.97
C LEU A 4 -38.86 10.20 -24.20
N ARG A 5 -37.85 10.94 -24.70
CA ARG A 5 -36.95 10.53 -25.78
C ARG A 5 -35.93 9.51 -25.24
N ARG A 6 -36.14 8.21 -25.53
CA ARG A 6 -35.17 7.14 -25.20
C ARG A 6 -33.87 7.35 -26.01
N LYS A 7 -32.74 7.46 -25.33
CA LYS A 7 -31.41 7.49 -25.96
C LYS A 7 -31.07 6.08 -26.48
N PRO A 8 -30.42 5.95 -27.66
CA PRO A 8 -30.00 4.66 -28.17
C PRO A 8 -28.91 4.08 -27.25
N THR A 9 -29.14 2.86 -26.80
CA THR A 9 -28.17 2.03 -26.09
C THR A 9 -26.96 1.78 -27.00
N SER A 10 -25.79 2.20 -26.53
CA SER A 10 -24.52 2.02 -27.21
C SER A 10 -24.25 0.52 -27.42
N PHE A 11 -24.35 0.07 -28.67
CA PHE A 11 -24.13 -1.31 -29.09
C PHE A 11 -22.73 -1.49 -29.73
N PHE A 12 -21.73 -0.72 -29.28
CA PHE A 12 -20.44 -0.61 -29.98
C PHE A 12 -19.31 -1.49 -29.42
N LEU A 13 -19.56 -2.36 -28.45
CA LEU A 13 -18.52 -3.19 -27.83
C LEU A 13 -18.31 -4.59 -28.44
N PHE A 14 -19.09 -4.98 -29.46
CA PHE A 14 -19.09 -6.37 -29.98
C PHE A 14 -18.36 -6.60 -31.32
N LEU A 15 -17.67 -5.59 -31.87
CA LEU A 15 -17.07 -5.66 -33.22
C LEU A 15 -15.52 -5.56 -33.24
N LEU A 16 -14.85 -5.83 -32.12
CA LEU A 16 -13.38 -5.96 -32.14
C LEU A 16 -12.98 -7.36 -32.62
N PRO A 17 -12.05 -7.48 -33.59
CA PRO A 17 -11.57 -8.78 -34.06
C PRO A 17 -10.92 -9.54 -32.91
N LYS A 18 -11.29 -10.83 -32.76
CA LYS A 18 -10.87 -11.71 -31.65
C LYS A 18 -9.35 -11.78 -31.47
N THR A 19 -8.59 -11.59 -32.53
CA THR A 19 -7.12 -11.53 -32.51
C THR A 19 -6.60 -10.31 -31.73
N LEU A 20 -7.22 -9.13 -31.89
CA LEU A 20 -6.81 -7.90 -31.19
C LEU A 20 -7.08 -7.97 -29.68
N VAL A 21 -8.19 -8.63 -29.31
CA VAL A 21 -8.53 -8.89 -27.90
C VAL A 21 -7.52 -9.85 -27.25
N PHE A 22 -7.08 -10.88 -27.98
CA PHE A 22 -6.04 -11.81 -27.52
C PHE A 22 -4.69 -11.12 -27.32
N PHE A 23 -4.26 -10.25 -28.24
CA PHE A 23 -3.02 -9.49 -28.05
C PHE A 23 -3.12 -8.56 -26.84
N SER A 24 -4.27 -7.91 -26.63
CA SER A 24 -4.48 -7.05 -25.46
C SER A 24 -4.39 -7.83 -24.14
N THR A 25 -4.95 -9.04 -24.06
CA THR A 25 -4.89 -9.84 -22.82
C THR A 25 -3.49 -10.40 -22.57
N VAL A 26 -2.79 -10.85 -23.62
CA VAL A 26 -1.39 -11.34 -23.50
C VAL A 26 -0.45 -10.21 -23.08
N ILE A 27 -0.57 -9.02 -23.68
CA ILE A 27 0.23 -7.84 -23.30
C ILE A 27 -0.08 -7.43 -21.85
N PHE A 28 -1.36 -7.41 -21.46
CA PHE A 28 -1.75 -7.09 -20.09
C PHE A 28 -1.22 -8.10 -19.07
N LEU A 29 -1.29 -9.40 -19.36
CA LEU A 29 -0.72 -10.44 -18.51
C LEU A 29 0.81 -10.34 -18.43
N ALA A 30 1.49 -10.11 -19.55
CA ALA A 30 2.93 -9.89 -19.57
C ALA A 30 3.32 -8.67 -18.73
N TYR A 31 2.57 -7.57 -18.82
CA TYR A 31 2.75 -6.41 -17.96
C TYR A 31 2.56 -6.74 -16.48
N LEU A 32 1.51 -7.50 -16.11
CA LEU A 32 1.29 -7.92 -14.72
C LEU A 32 2.43 -8.79 -14.19
N ILE A 33 2.93 -9.74 -14.99
CA ILE A 33 4.05 -10.61 -14.63
C ILE A 33 5.34 -9.80 -14.47
N LEU A 34 5.66 -8.93 -15.42
CA LEU A 34 6.84 -8.06 -15.36
C LEU A 34 6.76 -7.10 -14.16
N ARG A 35 5.59 -6.49 -13.91
CA ARG A 35 5.37 -5.62 -12.76
C ARG A 35 5.54 -6.38 -11.45
N ALA A 36 4.98 -7.59 -11.33
CA ALA A 36 5.16 -8.42 -10.14
C ALA A 36 6.64 -8.78 -9.93
N TYR A 37 7.36 -9.13 -11.01
CA TYR A 37 8.80 -9.39 -10.97
C TYR A 37 9.61 -8.19 -10.51
N PHE A 38 9.34 -6.99 -11.05
CA PHE A 38 10.04 -5.76 -10.65
C PHE A 38 9.72 -5.34 -9.22
N ILE A 39 8.51 -5.61 -8.72
CA ILE A 39 8.15 -5.40 -7.31
C ILE A 39 8.91 -6.41 -6.42
N ALA A 40 8.91 -7.69 -6.78
CA ALA A 40 9.55 -8.75 -6.01
C ALA A 40 11.08 -8.59 -5.96
N SER A 41 11.69 -8.16 -7.06
CA SER A 41 13.13 -7.87 -7.16
C SER A 41 13.54 -6.53 -6.53
N GLY A 42 12.58 -5.74 -6.02
CA GLY A 42 12.83 -4.45 -5.39
C GLY A 42 13.19 -3.32 -6.35
N HIS A 43 13.05 -3.53 -7.66
CA HIS A 43 13.31 -2.50 -8.67
C HIS A 43 12.17 -1.46 -8.76
N LEU A 44 10.95 -1.85 -8.34
CA LEU A 44 9.84 -0.93 -8.13
C LEU A 44 9.56 -0.77 -6.64
N PRO A 45 9.63 0.46 -6.09
CA PRO A 45 9.26 0.69 -4.71
C PRO A 45 7.76 0.44 -4.56
N SER A 46 7.40 -0.47 -3.66
CA SER A 46 6.01 -0.78 -3.35
C SER A 46 5.89 -1.12 -1.86
N PRO A 47 4.79 -0.72 -1.21
CA PRO A 47 4.57 -1.11 0.16
C PRO A 47 4.43 -2.63 0.24
N LEU A 48 4.98 -3.21 1.32
CA LEU A 48 4.80 -4.63 1.67
C LEU A 48 3.33 -4.95 1.92
N GLY A 49 2.58 -3.97 2.43
CA GLY A 49 1.17 -4.05 2.73
C GLY A 49 0.62 -2.68 3.11
N ASN A 50 -0.71 -2.56 3.10
CA ASN A 50 -1.42 -1.35 3.48
C ASN A 50 -2.73 -1.72 4.19
N THR A 51 -3.21 -0.80 5.01
CA THR A 51 -4.56 -0.92 5.59
C THR A 51 -5.58 -0.20 4.71
N PRO A 52 -6.86 -0.61 4.76
CA PRO A 52 -7.97 0.30 4.48
C PRO A 52 -7.84 1.59 5.33
N PRO A 53 -8.51 2.70 4.94
CA PRO A 53 -8.52 3.91 5.76
C PRO A 53 -9.05 3.57 7.15
N LEU A 54 -8.24 3.86 8.16
CA LEU A 54 -8.66 3.85 9.55
C LEU A 54 -9.32 5.19 9.85
N THR A 55 -10.45 5.13 10.54
CA THR A 55 -11.20 6.33 10.90
C THR A 55 -11.11 6.54 12.39
N ALA A 56 -10.70 7.72 12.82
CA ALA A 56 -10.74 8.15 14.20
C ALA A 56 -11.62 9.38 14.32
N GLU A 57 -12.47 9.40 15.35
CA GLU A 57 -13.30 10.54 15.69
C GLU A 57 -12.88 11.03 17.07
N GLY A 58 -12.36 12.25 17.12
CA GLY A 58 -11.96 12.90 18.37
C GLY A 58 -13.11 13.71 18.97
N ASN A 59 -12.94 14.17 20.22
CA ASN A 59 -13.84 15.15 20.81
C ASN A 59 -13.76 16.45 19.99
N GLY A 60 -14.89 16.92 19.43
CA GLY A 60 -14.95 18.18 18.67
C GLY A 60 -15.38 18.10 17.20
N ASN A 61 -16.01 17.00 16.76
CA ASN A 61 -16.50 16.79 15.38
C ASN A 61 -15.39 16.70 14.31
N VAL A 62 -14.15 16.44 14.71
CA VAL A 62 -13.05 16.18 13.77
C VAL A 62 -13.05 14.71 13.37
N LYS A 63 -13.06 14.46 12.06
CA LYS A 63 -12.95 13.13 11.48
C LYS A 63 -11.57 12.97 10.86
N THR A 64 -10.79 12.06 11.40
CA THR A 64 -9.43 11.78 10.93
C THR A 64 -9.44 10.49 10.14
N LEU A 65 -8.85 10.54 8.95
CA LEU A 65 -8.60 9.38 8.10
C LEU A 65 -7.10 9.08 8.12
N VAL A 66 -6.74 7.87 8.54
CA VAL A 66 -5.35 7.42 8.63
C VAL A 66 -5.12 6.28 7.66
N TYR A 67 -4.08 6.40 6.85
CA TYR A 67 -3.62 5.36 5.93
C TYR A 67 -2.29 4.81 6.42
N LEU A 68 -2.26 3.55 6.84
CA LEU A 68 -1.03 2.89 7.24
C LEU A 68 -0.47 2.09 6.08
N THR A 69 0.83 2.27 5.82
CA THR A 69 1.57 1.52 4.81
C THR A 69 2.86 0.98 5.42
N TYR A 70 3.19 -0.25 5.10
CA TYR A 70 4.37 -0.94 5.61
C TYR A 70 5.39 -1.05 4.49
N TRP A 71 6.66 -0.79 4.79
CA TRP A 71 7.74 -0.73 3.80
C TRP A 71 8.90 -1.60 4.25
N LYS A 72 9.58 -2.22 3.28
CA LYS A 72 10.77 -3.05 3.55
C LYS A 72 11.97 -2.21 3.95
N SER A 73 12.09 -1.00 3.40
CA SER A 73 13.19 -0.08 3.67
C SER A 73 12.73 1.37 3.57
N LEU A 74 13.43 2.25 4.27
CA LEU A 74 13.21 3.70 4.19
C LEU A 74 13.49 4.23 2.78
N ASP A 75 14.53 3.72 2.11
CA ASP A 75 14.86 4.10 0.73
C ASP A 75 13.72 3.80 -0.25
N GLY A 76 13.04 2.65 -0.10
CA GLY A 76 11.89 2.32 -0.93
C GLY A 76 10.73 3.30 -0.72
N LEU A 77 10.46 3.69 0.53
CA LEU A 77 9.47 4.72 0.84
C LEU A 77 9.86 6.08 0.23
N HIS A 78 11.14 6.48 0.34
CA HIS A 78 11.63 7.73 -0.24
C HIS A 78 11.51 7.74 -1.77
N GLN A 79 11.92 6.67 -2.45
CA GLN A 79 11.76 6.58 -3.90
C GLN A 79 10.28 6.67 -4.31
N PHE A 80 9.38 6.02 -3.57
CA PHE A 80 7.95 6.09 -3.84
C PHE A 80 7.41 7.53 -3.67
N THR A 81 7.74 8.18 -2.56
CA THR A 81 7.22 9.52 -2.21
C THR A 81 7.75 10.62 -3.10
N HIS A 82 8.98 10.49 -3.62
CA HIS A 82 9.58 11.46 -4.53
C HIS A 82 9.22 11.24 -6.01
N ASN A 83 8.37 10.25 -6.32
CA ASN A 83 7.83 10.09 -7.67
C ASN A 83 6.89 11.25 -8.04
N GLU A 84 6.63 11.38 -9.35
CA GLU A 84 5.86 12.49 -9.91
C GLU A 84 4.46 12.63 -9.29
N THR A 85 3.74 11.52 -9.07
CA THR A 85 2.35 11.57 -8.60
C THR A 85 2.22 12.07 -7.16
N PRO A 86 2.90 11.50 -6.15
CA PRO A 86 2.83 12.04 -4.79
C PRO A 86 3.37 13.48 -4.70
N MET A 87 4.47 13.78 -5.40
CA MET A 87 5.03 15.14 -5.42
C MET A 87 4.08 16.16 -6.03
N LYS A 88 3.32 15.82 -7.08
CA LYS A 88 2.28 16.70 -7.62
C LYS A 88 1.22 17.06 -6.57
N GLY A 89 0.77 16.07 -5.80
CA GLY A 89 -0.19 16.28 -4.71
C GLY A 89 0.39 17.18 -3.62
N TRP A 90 1.62 16.89 -3.18
CA TRP A 90 2.31 17.71 -2.17
C TRP A 90 2.53 19.16 -2.63
N MET A 91 3.02 19.35 -3.86
CA MET A 91 3.21 20.69 -4.42
C MET A 91 1.89 21.42 -4.65
N TRP A 92 0.78 20.74 -4.91
CA TRP A 92 -0.53 21.38 -4.97
C TRP A 92 -0.96 21.88 -3.58
N TRP A 93 -0.75 21.06 -2.54
CA TRP A 93 -1.02 21.43 -1.16
C TRP A 93 -0.22 22.66 -0.73
N ASP A 94 1.10 22.61 -0.93
CA ASP A 94 2.07 23.65 -0.57
C ASP A 94 1.84 24.97 -1.33
N ARG A 95 1.41 24.90 -2.59
CA ARG A 95 1.13 26.10 -3.42
C ARG A 95 -0.17 26.84 -3.09
N GLY A 96 -0.84 26.48 -2.00
CA GLY A 96 -1.93 27.29 -1.45
C GLY A 96 -3.29 26.62 -1.36
N ALA A 97 -3.38 25.29 -1.54
CA ALA A 97 -4.64 24.59 -1.26
C ALA A 97 -5.16 24.85 0.16
N THR A 98 -4.24 25.07 1.11
CA THR A 98 -4.54 25.43 2.51
C THR A 98 -5.30 26.75 2.66
N CYS A 99 -5.19 27.67 1.70
CA CYS A 99 -5.95 28.92 1.72
C CYS A 99 -7.45 28.69 1.45
N GLU A 100 -7.76 27.67 0.64
CA GLU A 100 -9.13 27.29 0.28
C GLU A 100 -9.70 26.27 1.28
N LEU A 101 -8.88 25.35 1.77
CA LEU A 101 -9.26 24.22 2.62
C LEU A 101 -8.95 24.46 4.11
N LYS A 102 -9.60 25.46 4.71
CA LYS A 102 -9.33 25.92 6.09
C LYS A 102 -9.60 24.91 7.22
N HIS A 103 -10.31 23.84 6.92
CA HIS A 103 -10.72 22.81 7.89
C HIS A 103 -10.17 21.43 7.54
N VAL A 104 -9.22 21.36 6.62
CA VAL A 104 -8.53 20.13 6.24
C VAL A 104 -7.10 20.22 6.71
N GLU A 105 -6.65 19.17 7.37
CA GLU A 105 -5.30 19.05 7.87
C GLU A 105 -4.67 17.79 7.27
N VAL A 106 -3.37 17.86 6.98
CA VAL A 106 -2.59 16.74 6.45
C VAL A 106 -1.38 16.53 7.35
N MET A 107 -1.18 15.29 7.77
CA MET A 107 -0.05 14.85 8.58
C MET A 107 0.66 13.69 7.89
N HIS A 108 1.93 13.47 8.23
CA HIS A 108 2.70 12.29 7.85
C HIS A 108 3.62 11.92 9.01
N GLU A 109 3.60 10.65 9.42
CA GLU A 109 4.56 10.08 10.37
C GLU A 109 5.23 8.86 9.73
N ALA A 110 6.55 8.77 9.88
CA ALA A 110 7.35 7.65 9.41
C ALA A 110 8.18 7.11 10.57
N TYR A 111 8.06 5.81 10.81
CA TYR A 111 8.79 5.10 11.86
C TYR A 111 9.68 4.04 11.22
N VAL A 112 10.94 4.01 11.63
CA VAL A 112 11.89 2.96 11.28
C VAL A 112 12.16 2.17 12.56
N VAL A 113 11.97 0.86 12.49
CA VAL A 113 12.13 -0.04 13.63
C VAL A 113 13.10 -1.14 13.19
N GLU A 114 14.11 -1.40 14.01
CA GLU A 114 15.10 -2.43 13.73
C GLU A 114 14.46 -3.84 13.81
N PRO A 115 15.01 -4.84 13.08
CA PRO A 115 14.54 -6.21 13.19
C PRO A 115 14.61 -6.72 14.63
N GLY A 116 13.50 -7.22 15.16
CA GLY A 116 13.39 -7.71 16.55
C GLY A 116 12.81 -6.70 17.54
N ASP A 117 12.82 -5.41 17.22
CA ASP A 117 12.27 -4.34 18.08
C ASP A 117 10.78 -4.06 17.81
N TRP A 118 10.07 -5.03 17.24
CA TRP A 118 8.63 -4.96 17.00
C TRP A 118 7.97 -6.30 17.32
N GLU A 119 6.77 -6.24 17.90
CA GLU A 119 5.94 -7.40 18.19
C GLU A 119 4.55 -7.18 17.59
N ASN A 120 3.96 -8.25 17.04
CA ASN A 120 2.55 -8.26 16.69
C ASN A 120 1.90 -9.54 17.22
N ILE A 121 0.83 -9.39 18.00
CA ILE A 121 0.05 -10.51 18.53
C ILE A 121 -1.33 -10.49 17.87
N PHE A 122 -1.64 -11.52 17.09
CA PHE A 122 -2.95 -11.70 16.47
C PHE A 122 -3.62 -12.95 17.05
N HIS A 123 -4.80 -12.78 17.65
CA HIS A 123 -5.58 -13.90 18.18
C HIS A 123 -7.01 -13.85 17.63
N ASN A 124 -7.41 -14.90 16.91
CA ASN A 124 -8.71 -14.97 16.21
C ASN A 124 -9.02 -13.72 15.37
N PHE A 125 -8.01 -13.22 14.64
CA PHE A 125 -8.10 -12.02 13.82
C PHE A 125 -7.68 -12.33 12.39
N GLY A 126 -8.42 -11.81 11.40
CA GLY A 126 -8.05 -11.97 10.00
C GLY A 126 -6.76 -11.20 9.66
N PRO A 127 -6.06 -11.56 8.56
CA PRO A 127 -4.88 -10.82 8.12
C PRO A 127 -5.19 -9.32 7.98
N PHE A 128 -4.46 -8.48 8.70
CA PHE A 128 -4.64 -7.04 8.77
C PHE A 128 -3.30 -6.36 9.06
N THR A 129 -3.21 -5.04 8.86
CA THR A 129 -1.95 -4.29 9.05
C THR A 129 -0.76 -4.99 8.38
N ILE A 130 0.33 -5.22 9.13
CA ILE A 130 1.54 -5.88 8.66
C ILE A 130 1.35 -7.39 8.47
N SER A 131 0.37 -8.04 9.13
CA SER A 131 0.12 -9.47 8.87
C SER A 131 -0.52 -9.75 7.51
N ASN A 132 -1.03 -8.71 6.83
CA ASN A 132 -1.55 -8.83 5.47
C ASN A 132 -0.46 -8.60 4.39
N THR A 133 0.81 -8.52 4.76
CA THR A 133 1.90 -8.37 3.77
C THR A 133 2.08 -9.65 2.97
N LYS A 134 2.34 -9.52 1.66
CA LYS A 134 2.42 -10.67 0.73
C LYS A 134 3.84 -11.21 0.53
N VAL A 135 4.82 -10.68 1.25
CA VAL A 135 6.20 -11.13 1.17
C VAL A 135 6.40 -12.20 2.24
N ALA A 136 6.77 -13.41 1.81
CA ALA A 136 7.18 -14.46 2.74
C ALA A 136 8.51 -14.03 3.39
N VAL A 137 8.56 -14.05 4.71
CA VAL A 137 9.82 -13.93 5.44
C VAL A 137 10.42 -15.33 5.47
N GLU A 138 11.61 -15.49 4.88
CA GLU A 138 12.39 -16.72 5.07
C GLU A 138 12.87 -16.74 6.52
N HIS A 139 12.45 -17.75 7.27
CA HIS A 139 12.93 -17.95 8.62
C HIS A 139 14.23 -18.75 8.51
N GLU A 140 15.38 -18.11 8.71
CA GLU A 140 16.57 -18.87 9.08
C GLU A 140 16.28 -19.50 10.45
N CYS A 141 16.27 -20.83 10.49
CA CYS A 141 16.13 -21.57 11.73
C CYS A 141 17.44 -21.36 12.49
N GLN A 142 17.47 -20.39 13.40
CA GLN A 142 18.58 -20.26 14.33
C GLN A 142 18.50 -21.47 15.26
N GLU A 143 19.52 -22.33 15.22
CA GLU A 143 19.67 -23.42 16.18
C GLU A 143 19.56 -22.85 17.60
N GLU A 144 18.66 -23.43 18.39
CA GLU A 144 18.40 -23.04 19.77
C GLU A 144 19.73 -22.83 20.52
N ARG A 145 20.01 -21.58 20.91
CA ARG A 145 21.05 -21.32 21.91
C ARG A 145 20.56 -21.97 23.20
N LYS A 146 21.16 -23.09 23.57
CA LYS A 146 20.95 -23.73 24.87
C LYS A 146 21.33 -22.73 25.96
N GLU A 147 20.34 -22.08 26.56
CA GLU A 147 20.51 -21.40 27.84
C GLU A 147 20.56 -22.47 28.92
N GLY A 148 21.70 -22.55 29.62
CA GLY A 148 21.84 -23.36 30.82
C GLY A 148 23.18 -24.08 30.91
N GLU A 149 24.24 -23.32 31.22
CA GLU A 149 25.36 -23.80 32.05
C GLU A 149 25.83 -22.59 32.88
N GLU A 150 25.20 -22.40 34.03
CA GLU A 150 25.79 -21.66 35.16
C GLU A 150 27.03 -22.44 35.60
N GLU A 151 28.21 -22.05 35.11
CA GLU A 151 29.47 -22.48 35.72
C GLU A 151 29.67 -21.71 37.03
N SER A 152 29.31 -22.38 38.12
CA SER A 152 29.89 -22.09 39.43
C SER A 152 31.39 -22.37 39.36
N GLN A 153 32.23 -21.33 39.44
CA GLN A 153 33.63 -21.43 39.87
C GLN A 153 34.29 -20.04 40.01
N ALA A 154 34.28 -19.50 41.23
CA ALA A 154 35.44 -18.99 41.99
C ALA A 154 34.97 -18.20 43.23
#